data_AF-A0A9E5NE80-F1
#
_entry.id   AF-A0A9E5NE80-F1
#
_cell.length_a   1.000
_cell.length_b   1.000
_cell.length_c   1.000
_cell.angle_alpha   90.00
_cell.angle_beta   90.00
_cell.angle_gamma   90.00
#
_symmetry.space_group_name_H-M   'P 1'
#
loop_
_entity.id
_entity.type
_entity.pdbx_description
1 polymer ?
#
loop_
_entity_poly.entity_id
_entity_poly.type
_entity_poly.pdbx_seq_one_letter_code
_entity_poly.pdbx_strand_id
1 'polypeptide(L)' 'MEEIALSRTGKLYTFTIVRQAPAGFRAPYATALVDLPEGVRIFAQLT' A
#
# COMPACT_ATOMS: atom_id res chain seq x y z
N MET A 1 10.28 1.15 -24.16
CA MET A 1 9.99 1.02 -22.72
C MET A 1 10.21 -0.43 -22.38
N GLU A 2 10.89 -0.71 -21.28
CA GLU A 2 11.18 -2.07 -20.83
C GLU A 2 10.38 -2.35 -19.56
N GLU A 3 9.77 -3.52 -19.50
CA GLU A 3 9.06 -3.96 -18.30
C GLU A 3 10.07 -4.46 -17.27
N ILE A 4 9.89 -4.04 -16.02
CA ILE A 4 10.70 -4.51 -14.90
C ILE A 4 9.80 -5.11 -13.83
N ALA A 5 10.21 -6.22 -13.24
CA ALA A 5 9.52 -6.80 -12.10
C ALA A 5 9.82 -5.97 -10.85
N LEU A 6 8.77 -5.52 -10.15
CA LEU A 6 8.92 -4.81 -8.88
C LEU A 6 9.13 -5.80 -7.72
N SER A 7 9.93 -5.38 -6.73
CA SER A 7 10.08 -6.09 -5.47
C SER A 7 8.75 -6.34 -4.78
N ARG A 8 8.64 -7.50 -4.14
CA ARG A 8 7.47 -7.89 -3.31
C ARG A 8 7.57 -7.38 -1.87
N THR A 9 8.68 -6.74 -1.52
CA THR A 9 8.93 -6.17 -0.19
C THR A 9 9.36 -4.71 -0.33
N GLY A 10 8.97 -3.91 0.64
CA GLY A 10 9.31 -2.48 0.71
C GLY A 10 9.28 -1.99 2.15
N LYS A 11 9.58 -0.71 2.33
CA LYS A 11 9.55 -0.05 3.64
C LYS A 11 8.23 0.68 3.80
N LEU A 12 7.59 0.47 4.95
CA LEU A 12 6.38 1.23 5.30
C LEU A 12 6.76 2.69 5.52
N TYR A 13 6.26 3.58 4.67
CA TYR A 13 6.50 5.02 4.82
C TYR A 13 5.53 5.63 5.82
N THR A 14 4.23 5.43 5.60
CA THR A 14 3.17 5.82 6.52
C THR A 14 1.94 4.95 6.32
N PHE A 15 1.08 4.90 7.33
CA PHE A 15 -0.17 4.18 7.26
C PHE A 15 -1.27 4.92 8.02
N THR A 16 -2.50 4.56 7.70
CA THR A 16 -3.68 4.98 8.47
C THR A 16 -4.64 3.81 8.62
N ILE A 17 -5.48 3.88 9.65
CA ILE A 17 -6.59 2.95 9.85
C ILE A 17 -7.86 3.62 9.32
N VAL A 18 -8.43 3.04 8.27
CA VAL A 18 -9.75 3.40 7.77
C VAL A 18 -10.79 2.88 8.76
N ARG A 19 -11.31 3.78 9.61
CA ARG A 19 -12.32 3.46 10.63
C ARG A 19 -13.75 3.49 10.07
N GLN A 20 -13.99 4.29 9.04
CA GLN A 20 -15.25 4.36 8.32
C GLN A 20 -14.97 4.09 6.85
N ALA A 21 -15.51 3.00 6.33
CA ALA A 21 -15.24 2.52 4.98
C ALA A 21 -16.34 2.94 4.00
N PRO A 22 -16.01 3.10 2.71
CA PRO A 22 -17.00 3.18 1.65
C PRO A 22 -17.89 1.92 1.59
N ALA A 23 -19.05 2.03 0.97
CA ALA A 23 -19.93 0.89 0.75
C ALA A 23 -19.19 -0.25 0.03
N GLY A 24 -19.38 -1.49 0.50
CA GLY A 24 -18.72 -2.68 -0.02
C GLY A 24 -17.39 -3.04 0.66
N PHE A 25 -16.85 -2.19 1.55
CA PHE A 25 -15.63 -2.46 2.30
C PHE A 25 -15.92 -2.68 3.79
N ARG A 26 -15.18 -3.60 4.41
CA ARG A 26 -15.30 -3.89 5.84
C ARG A 26 -14.26 -3.09 6.64
N ALA A 27 -14.71 -2.08 7.37
CA ALA A 27 -13.89 -1.42 8.40
C ALA A 27 -13.78 -2.29 9.69
N PRO A 28 -12.72 -2.11 10.49
CA PRO A 28 -11.54 -1.29 10.20
C PRO A 28 -10.51 -2.04 9.32
N TYR A 29 -9.79 -1.31 8.46
CA TYR A 29 -8.64 -1.85 7.73
C TYR A 29 -7.51 -0.81 7.62
N ALA A 30 -6.28 -1.29 7.41
CA ALA A 30 -5.11 -0.43 7.29
C ALA A 30 -4.75 -0.21 5.81
N THR A 31 -4.49 1.04 5.44
CA THR A 31 -3.91 1.40 4.13
C THR A 31 -2.59 2.11 4.33
N ALA A 32 -1.65 1.91 3.41
CA ALA A 32 -0.29 2.36 3.54
C ALA A 32 0.29 2.91 2.24
N LEU A 33 1.24 3.82 2.41
CA LEU A 33 2.23 4.14 1.41
C LEU A 33 3.49 3.33 1.69
N VAL A 34 3.99 2.62 0.68
CA VAL A 34 5.16 1.73 0.79
C VAL A 34 6.21 2.15 -0.23
N ASP A 35 7.42 2.40 0.25
CA ASP A 35 8.58 2.70 -0.58
C ASP A 35 9.25 1.39 -1.02
N LEU A 36 9.31 1.15 -2.33
CA LEU A 36 9.96 -0.02 -2.90
C LEU A 36 11.45 0.26 -3.19
N PRO A 37 12.33 -0.76 -3.21
CA PRO A 37 13.75 -0.61 -3.53
C PRO A 37 14.02 0.04 -4.88
N GLU A 38 13.12 -0.08 -5.84
CA GLU A 38 13.21 0.51 -7.18
C GLU A 38 13.00 2.04 -7.18
N GLY A 39 12.79 2.65 -6.01
CA GLY A 39 12.67 4.11 -5.86
C GLY A 39 11.27 4.65 -6.14
N VAL A 40 10.28 3.77 -6.30
CA VAL A 40 8.86 4.13 -6.46
C VAL A 40 8.08 3.89 -5.18
N ARG A 41 6.98 4.62 -5.03
CA ARG A 41 6.04 4.50 -3.91
C ARG A 41 4.71 3.97 -4.39
N ILE A 42 4.17 2.98 -3.68
CA ILE A 42 2.85 2.42 -3.95
C ILE A 42 1.87 2.71 -2.81
N PHE A 43 0.58 2.76 -3.14
CA PHE A 43 -0.51 2.77 -2.18
C PHE A 43 -1.18 1.39 -2.15
N ALA A 44 -1.25 0.77 -0.98
CA ALA A 44 -1.77 -0.59 -0.83
C ALA A 44 -2.48 -0.77 0.52
N GLN A 45 -3.34 -1.79 0.61
CA GLN A 45 -3.86 -2.27 1.88
C GLN A 45 -2.78 -3.10 2.60
N LEU A 46 -2.68 -2.97 3.92
CA LEU A 46 -1.89 -3.89 4.75
C LEU A 46 -2.78 -5.05 5.19
N THR A 47 -2.38 -6.28 4.89
CA THR A 47 -3.11 -7.54 5.17
C THR A 47 -2.22 -8.59 5.80
#